data_AF-A0AAU8FYR2-F1
#
_entry.id   AF-A0AAU8FYR2-F1
#
_cell.length_a   1.000
_cell.length_b   1.000
_cell.length_c   1.000
_cell.angle_alpha   90.00
_cell.angle_beta   90.00
_cell.angle_gamma   90.00
#
_symmetry.space_group_name_H-M   'P 1'
#
loop_
_entity.id
_entity.type
_entity.pdbx_description
1 polymer ?
#
loop_
_entity_poly.entity_id
_entity_poly.type
_entity_poly.pdbx_seq_one_letter_code
_entity_poly.pdbx_strand_id
1 'polypeptide(L)'
;MTRPLRRRIAAVTAAATLLTGAAATHAVAGTPAPEDQRATVRAVPKTTPGLERALQRDLGLSARDARTRLAFQSDAAGTEAALERRLGADFAGAWVDDSANVLYVGVTDAADARAVRAEGATAVTVDHTLADLESWRATLDGALADDPAALPGWYVDVTRNRVVVSVREGGESDVAAQVAAAGVPADAVAYEETAEVPRPLIDVVGGNAYTIGGGTRCSVGFAVQGGFVTAGHCGSVGARTSGPAGTFRGSSFPGNDYAWVQVDAGNTPVGAVNNYAGGRVAVAGATQAPVGASVCRSGSTTGWHCGTVLAYNASVTYAQGTITGLIRTNVCAEPGDSGGSLLAGNQAQGVTSGGSGSCSTGGTTYFQPVGEILSAYGLTLVTSDGGGGDPEPPTGCAGYARTYTGTLSAGATAVQPNGSYYTAATAGSHRGCVTGPAGSDYDLYLQQWNGYSWVTVAQSTSPGANESLTYNGAAGYYRFVVHAYAGSGAYSLATTTP
;
A
#
# COMPACT_ATOMS: atom_id res chain seq x y z
N MET A 1 -45.83 -32.18 -44.86
CA MET A 1 -46.64 -33.25 -44.27
C MET A 1 -45.88 -33.84 -43.09
N THR A 2 -46.45 -33.68 -41.91
CA THR A 2 -45.96 -34.16 -40.60
C THR A 2 -46.15 -35.67 -40.45
N ARG A 3 -45.20 -36.38 -39.82
CA ARG A 3 -45.42 -37.50 -38.87
C ARG A 3 -44.10 -38.18 -38.40
N PRO A 4 -44.07 -38.90 -37.26
CA PRO A 4 -43.33 -38.44 -36.08
C PRO A 4 -42.50 -39.54 -35.35
N LEU A 5 -41.90 -39.14 -34.21
CA LEU A 5 -41.23 -39.95 -33.18
C LEU A 5 -42.10 -41.05 -32.54
N ARG A 6 -41.45 -42.11 -32.02
CA ARG A 6 -41.57 -42.66 -30.63
C ARG A 6 -40.56 -43.82 -30.42
N ARG A 7 -39.62 -43.72 -29.46
CA ARG A 7 -39.66 -44.28 -28.06
C ARG A 7 -39.59 -45.83 -28.06
N ARG A 8 -38.76 -46.57 -27.28
CA ARG A 8 -38.27 -46.38 -25.90
C ARG A 8 -37.53 -47.67 -25.42
N ILE A 9 -36.75 -47.56 -24.33
CA ILE A 9 -36.43 -48.58 -23.27
C ILE A 9 -35.32 -49.60 -23.59
N ALA A 10 -34.47 -50.10 -22.67
CA ALA A 10 -33.69 -49.64 -21.52
C ALA A 10 -33.04 -50.91 -20.88
N ALA A 11 -31.85 -50.74 -20.31
CA ALA A 11 -31.27 -51.47 -19.16
C ALA A 11 -30.87 -52.97 -19.32
N VAL A 12 -29.93 -53.58 -18.59
CA VAL A 12 -28.80 -53.25 -17.67
C VAL A 12 -28.18 -54.64 -17.37
N THR A 13 -26.86 -54.82 -17.29
CA THR A 13 -26.14 -55.47 -16.17
C THR A 13 -24.64 -55.64 -16.46
N ALA A 14 -23.85 -55.42 -15.40
CA ALA A 14 -22.39 -55.42 -15.35
C ALA A 14 -21.81 -56.79 -14.98
N ALA A 15 -20.54 -57.03 -15.34
CA ALA A 15 -19.64 -57.89 -14.58
C ALA A 15 -18.18 -57.51 -14.87
N ALA A 16 -17.45 -57.15 -13.81
CA ALA A 16 -16.02 -56.90 -13.81
C ALA A 16 -15.26 -58.20 -13.54
N THR A 17 -14.12 -58.42 -14.20
CA THR A 17 -13.06 -59.36 -13.79
C THR A 17 -11.70 -58.83 -14.23
N LEU A 18 -10.69 -59.11 -13.39
CA LEU A 18 -9.39 -58.44 -13.28
C LEU A 18 -8.25 -59.21 -13.98
N LEU A 19 -7.21 -58.44 -14.36
CA LEU A 19 -5.76 -58.71 -14.41
C LEU A 19 -5.15 -59.60 -15.51
N THR A 20 -4.27 -59.02 -16.33
CA THR A 20 -2.80 -59.29 -16.36
C THR A 20 -2.10 -58.35 -17.35
N GLY A 21 -0.87 -57.94 -17.00
CA GLY A 21 -0.22 -56.74 -17.55
C GLY A 21 0.71 -56.92 -18.75
N ALA A 22 1.11 -55.77 -19.29
CA ALA A 22 2.37 -55.58 -20.01
C ALA A 22 2.92 -54.19 -19.62
N ALA A 23 4.06 -54.18 -18.93
CA ALA A 23 4.80 -52.96 -18.65
C ALA A 23 5.45 -52.47 -19.95
N ALA A 24 4.87 -51.46 -20.59
CA ALA A 24 5.55 -50.68 -21.61
C ALA A 24 6.29 -49.54 -20.93
N THR A 25 7.60 -49.69 -20.74
CA THR A 25 8.51 -48.58 -20.44
C THR A 25 8.42 -47.56 -21.57
N HIS A 26 7.56 -46.55 -21.42
CA HIS A 26 7.62 -45.36 -22.25
C HIS A 26 8.75 -44.51 -21.70
N ALA A 27 9.91 -44.56 -22.35
CA ALA A 27 10.89 -43.51 -22.23
C ALA A 27 10.20 -42.22 -22.70
N VAL A 28 9.85 -41.34 -21.78
CA VAL A 28 9.46 -39.97 -22.10
C VAL A 28 10.71 -39.32 -22.69
N ALA A 29 10.74 -39.23 -24.02
CA ALA A 29 11.70 -38.39 -24.72
C ALA A 29 11.47 -36.96 -24.23
N GLY A 30 12.37 -36.46 -23.37
CA GLY A 30 12.34 -35.07 -22.94
C GLY A 30 12.45 -34.17 -24.17
N THR A 31 11.49 -33.25 -24.32
CA THR A 31 11.54 -32.18 -25.33
C THR A 31 12.88 -31.46 -25.21
N PRO A 32 13.66 -31.33 -26.29
CA PRO A 32 14.96 -30.69 -26.21
C PRO A 32 14.83 -29.24 -25.71
N ALA A 33 15.86 -28.84 -24.97
CA ALA A 33 16.21 -27.49 -24.61
C ALA A 33 15.88 -26.41 -25.66
N PRO A 34 15.28 -25.26 -25.32
CA PRO A 34 15.21 -24.11 -26.22
C PRO A 34 16.60 -23.47 -26.44
N GLU A 35 16.97 -23.23 -27.71
CA GLU A 35 18.32 -22.81 -28.13
C GLU A 35 18.50 -21.28 -28.35
N ASP A 36 17.59 -20.44 -27.87
CA ASP A 36 17.71 -18.98 -28.01
C ASP A 36 18.33 -18.30 -26.77
N GLN A 37 19.62 -17.95 -26.88
CA GLN A 37 20.39 -17.27 -25.84
C GLN A 37 20.28 -15.73 -25.87
N ARG A 38 19.68 -15.13 -26.92
CA ARG A 38 19.58 -13.66 -27.01
C ARG A 38 18.30 -13.18 -26.33
N ALA A 39 18.43 -12.23 -25.41
CA ALA A 39 17.28 -11.58 -24.77
C ALA A 39 16.87 -10.34 -25.56
N THR A 40 15.68 -10.34 -26.15
CA THR A 40 14.95 -9.11 -26.49
C THR A 40 13.90 -8.88 -25.42
N VAL A 41 14.23 -8.12 -24.38
CA VAL A 41 13.20 -7.54 -23.51
C VAL A 41 12.64 -6.34 -24.27
N ARG A 42 11.42 -6.44 -24.79
CA ARG A 42 10.71 -5.25 -25.27
C ARG A 42 10.51 -4.37 -24.04
N ALA A 43 11.06 -3.16 -24.04
CA ALA A 43 10.87 -2.20 -22.96
C ALA A 43 9.35 -2.09 -22.71
N VAL A 44 8.89 -2.69 -21.62
CA VAL A 44 7.52 -2.56 -21.17
C VAL A 44 7.47 -1.18 -20.53
N PRO A 45 6.53 -0.29 -20.89
CA PRO A 45 6.30 0.95 -20.16
C PRO A 45 6.25 0.60 -18.67
N LYS A 46 6.99 1.32 -17.82
CA LYS A 46 7.10 1.03 -16.38
C LYS A 46 5.71 1.10 -15.73
N THR A 47 4.93 0.02 -15.78
CA THR A 47 3.70 -0.14 -15.02
C THR A 47 4.12 -0.55 -13.63
N THR A 48 3.83 0.28 -12.63
CA THR A 48 4.13 0.02 -11.22
C THR A 48 3.53 -1.33 -10.82
N PRO A 49 4.32 -2.41 -10.58
CA PRO A 49 3.77 -3.75 -10.35
C PRO A 49 2.88 -3.83 -9.09
N GLY A 50 3.00 -2.87 -8.19
CA GLY A 50 2.07 -2.65 -7.08
C GLY A 50 0.68 -2.22 -7.54
N LEU A 51 0.59 -1.32 -8.52
CA LEU A 51 -0.67 -0.76 -9.01
C LEU A 51 -1.51 -1.81 -9.76
N GLU A 52 -0.89 -2.64 -10.60
CA GLU A 52 -1.60 -3.73 -11.28
C GLU A 52 -2.23 -4.73 -10.28
N ARG A 53 -1.49 -5.10 -9.23
CA ARG A 53 -2.00 -5.99 -8.18
C ARG A 53 -3.09 -5.32 -7.34
N ALA A 54 -2.96 -4.02 -7.07
CA ALA A 54 -3.99 -3.25 -6.39
C ALA A 54 -5.29 -3.22 -7.20
N LEU A 55 -5.23 -2.94 -8.52
CA LEU A 55 -6.41 -2.97 -9.39
C LEU A 55 -7.10 -4.35 -9.43
N GLN A 56 -6.32 -5.44 -9.45
CA GLN A 56 -6.89 -6.79 -9.39
C GLN A 56 -7.61 -7.06 -8.06
N ARG A 57 -6.99 -6.67 -6.94
CA ARG A 57 -7.52 -6.87 -5.58
C ARG A 57 -8.76 -6.00 -5.34
N ASP A 58 -8.68 -4.72 -5.69
CA ASP A 58 -9.65 -3.70 -5.26
C ASP A 58 -10.80 -3.54 -6.25
N LEU A 59 -10.53 -3.69 -7.55
CA LEU A 59 -11.53 -3.54 -8.60
C LEU A 59 -11.94 -4.88 -9.23
N GLY A 60 -11.41 -6.01 -8.73
CA GLY A 60 -11.74 -7.34 -9.22
C GLY A 60 -11.31 -7.63 -10.65
N LEU A 61 -10.37 -6.86 -11.20
CA LEU A 61 -9.88 -7.04 -12.58
C LEU A 61 -8.97 -8.26 -12.71
N SER A 62 -8.90 -8.85 -13.91
CA SER A 62 -7.82 -9.79 -14.22
C SER A 62 -6.50 -9.03 -14.43
N ALA A 63 -5.34 -9.68 -14.29
CA ALA A 63 -4.04 -9.07 -14.61
C ALA A 63 -4.00 -8.46 -16.02
N ARG A 64 -4.61 -9.15 -16.99
CA ARG A 64 -4.72 -8.67 -18.37
C ARG A 64 -5.58 -7.41 -18.47
N ASP A 65 -6.72 -7.40 -17.80
CA ASP A 65 -7.66 -6.26 -17.87
C ASP A 65 -7.11 -5.06 -17.10
N ALA A 66 -6.42 -5.28 -15.98
CA ALA A 66 -5.73 -4.22 -15.23
C ALA A 66 -4.66 -3.54 -16.09
N ARG A 67 -3.84 -4.30 -16.83
CA ARG A 67 -2.86 -3.74 -17.77
C ARG A 67 -3.53 -2.97 -18.91
N THR A 68 -4.61 -3.52 -19.45
CA THR A 68 -5.37 -2.89 -20.54
C THR A 68 -5.99 -1.58 -20.07
N ARG A 69 -6.58 -1.56 -18.87
CA ARG A 69 -7.13 -0.37 -18.23
C ARG A 69 -6.07 0.70 -18.01
N LEU A 70 -4.91 0.35 -17.47
CA LEU A 70 -3.83 1.30 -17.22
C LEU A 70 -3.31 1.94 -18.51
N ALA A 71 -3.15 1.15 -19.58
CA ALA A 71 -2.76 1.67 -20.89
C ALA A 71 -3.83 2.62 -21.46
N PHE A 72 -5.10 2.18 -21.44
CA PHE A 72 -6.22 3.00 -21.89
C PHE A 72 -6.34 4.32 -21.11
N GLN A 73 -6.21 4.31 -19.78
CA GLN A 73 -6.28 5.51 -18.95
C GLN A 73 -5.16 6.51 -19.28
N SER A 74 -3.95 6.01 -19.56
CA SER A 74 -2.84 6.87 -19.99
C SER A 74 -3.12 7.54 -21.34
N ASP A 75 -3.65 6.79 -22.31
CA ASP A 75 -4.01 7.34 -23.62
C ASP A 75 -5.19 8.32 -23.51
N ALA A 76 -6.22 7.97 -22.73
CA ALA A 76 -7.39 8.79 -22.51
C ALA A 76 -7.05 10.14 -21.88
N ALA A 77 -6.17 10.18 -20.88
CA ALA A 77 -5.69 11.42 -20.27
C ALA A 77 -4.96 12.33 -21.29
N GLY A 78 -4.18 11.73 -22.21
CA GLY A 78 -3.54 12.46 -23.30
C GLY A 78 -4.54 13.04 -24.30
N THR A 79 -5.54 12.25 -24.69
CA THR A 79 -6.63 12.66 -25.60
C THR A 79 -7.49 13.77 -24.98
N GLU A 80 -7.85 13.65 -23.70
CA GLU A 80 -8.59 14.68 -22.97
C GLU A 80 -7.85 16.03 -23.00
N ALA A 81 -6.57 16.06 -22.61
CA ALA A 81 -5.78 17.29 -22.61
C ALA A 81 -5.56 17.89 -24.01
N ALA A 82 -5.61 17.09 -25.07
CA ALA A 82 -5.58 17.57 -26.44
C ALA A 82 -6.93 18.19 -26.86
N LEU A 83 -8.03 17.53 -26.52
CA LEU A 83 -9.37 17.98 -26.83
C LEU A 83 -9.77 19.23 -26.04
N GLU A 84 -9.45 19.32 -24.75
CA GLU A 84 -9.67 20.51 -23.93
C GLU A 84 -9.04 21.76 -24.57
N ARG A 85 -7.76 21.66 -24.97
CA ARG A 85 -7.06 22.78 -25.64
C ARG A 85 -7.63 23.13 -27.01
N ARG A 86 -8.13 22.12 -27.74
CA ARG A 86 -8.64 22.29 -29.10
C ARG A 86 -10.04 22.88 -29.12
N LEU A 87 -10.89 22.44 -28.19
CA LEU A 87 -12.30 22.82 -28.07
C LEU A 87 -12.46 24.12 -27.30
N GLY A 88 -11.57 24.41 -26.34
CA GLY A 88 -11.55 25.67 -25.62
C GLY A 88 -12.87 25.94 -24.91
N ALA A 89 -13.56 27.02 -25.29
CA ALA A 89 -14.78 27.45 -24.63
C ALA A 89 -15.94 26.45 -24.75
N ASP A 90 -15.93 25.60 -25.78
CA ASP A 90 -17.00 24.63 -26.01
C ASP A 90 -16.80 23.30 -25.26
N PHE A 91 -15.68 23.14 -24.55
CA PHE A 91 -15.39 21.93 -23.76
C PHE A 91 -16.26 21.86 -22.51
N ALA A 92 -16.92 20.71 -22.31
CA ALA A 92 -17.83 20.46 -21.18
C ALA A 92 -17.40 19.29 -20.29
N GLY A 93 -16.11 18.96 -20.29
CA GLY A 93 -15.51 17.90 -19.48
C GLY A 93 -15.38 16.56 -20.22
N ALA A 94 -14.62 15.64 -19.64
CA ALA A 94 -14.44 14.30 -20.16
C ALA A 94 -14.58 13.26 -19.03
N TRP A 95 -15.00 12.05 -19.38
CA TRP A 95 -15.13 10.95 -18.44
C TRP A 95 -14.93 9.60 -19.11
N VAL A 96 -14.57 8.61 -18.30
CA VAL A 96 -14.34 7.25 -18.76
C VAL A 96 -15.52 6.37 -18.36
N ASP A 97 -16.08 5.64 -19.33
CA ASP A 97 -16.81 4.41 -19.04
C ASP A 97 -15.80 3.30 -18.86
N ASP A 98 -15.66 2.91 -17.61
CA ASP A 98 -14.61 2.02 -17.17
C ASP A 98 -14.92 0.57 -17.62
N SER A 99 -16.18 0.17 -17.66
CA SER A 99 -16.62 -1.15 -18.12
C SER A 99 -16.28 -1.39 -19.60
N ALA A 100 -16.29 -0.33 -20.41
CA ALA A 100 -16.05 -0.39 -21.84
C ALA A 100 -14.68 0.13 -22.28
N ASN A 101 -13.90 0.77 -21.39
CA ASN A 101 -12.70 1.53 -21.73
C ASN A 101 -12.99 2.53 -22.87
N VAL A 102 -14.00 3.37 -22.68
CA VAL A 102 -14.41 4.42 -23.64
C VAL A 102 -14.25 5.79 -22.98
N LEU A 103 -13.60 6.71 -23.69
CA LEU A 103 -13.52 8.11 -23.30
C LEU A 103 -14.70 8.86 -23.93
N TYR A 104 -15.52 9.47 -23.09
CA TYR A 104 -16.56 10.41 -23.49
C TYR A 104 -16.08 11.84 -23.26
N VAL A 105 -16.48 12.74 -24.16
CA VAL A 105 -16.16 14.17 -24.08
C VAL A 105 -17.43 14.98 -24.33
N GLY A 106 -17.79 15.79 -23.33
CA GLY A 106 -18.86 16.76 -23.40
C GLY A 106 -18.48 17.95 -24.28
N VAL A 107 -19.38 18.36 -25.16
CA VAL A 107 -19.26 19.60 -25.95
C VAL A 107 -20.57 20.36 -25.95
N THR A 108 -20.52 21.69 -25.92
CA THR A 108 -21.72 22.54 -26.05
C THR A 108 -22.09 22.82 -27.51
N ASP A 109 -21.12 22.83 -28.42
CA ASP A 109 -21.37 22.91 -29.86
C ASP A 109 -21.34 21.51 -30.53
N ALA A 110 -22.45 21.12 -31.13
CA ALA A 110 -22.55 19.87 -31.89
C ALA A 110 -21.58 19.81 -33.10
N ALA A 111 -21.10 20.95 -33.61
CA ALA A 111 -20.11 21.03 -34.68
C ALA A 111 -18.76 20.42 -34.29
N ASP A 112 -18.42 20.44 -33.00
CA ASP A 112 -17.17 19.94 -32.45
C ASP A 112 -17.13 18.43 -32.25
N ALA A 113 -18.29 17.77 -32.36
CA ALA A 113 -18.38 16.32 -32.25
C ALA A 113 -17.50 15.59 -33.28
N ARG A 114 -17.14 16.24 -34.41
CA ARG A 114 -16.17 15.69 -35.38
C ARG A 114 -14.74 15.75 -34.88
N ALA A 115 -14.34 16.82 -34.20
CA ALA A 115 -13.01 16.96 -33.62
C ALA A 115 -12.79 15.91 -32.53
N VAL A 116 -13.77 15.72 -31.65
CA VAL A 116 -13.74 14.69 -30.59
C VAL A 116 -13.55 13.28 -31.16
N ARG A 117 -14.36 12.89 -32.15
CA ARG A 117 -14.26 11.57 -32.77
C ARG A 117 -12.94 11.34 -33.52
N ALA A 118 -12.35 12.40 -34.07
CA ALA A 118 -11.06 12.32 -34.76
C ALA A 118 -9.90 11.95 -33.81
N GLU A 119 -10.00 12.31 -32.52
CA GLU A 119 -9.03 11.95 -31.47
C GLU A 119 -9.36 10.61 -30.77
N GLY A 120 -10.36 9.87 -31.28
CA GLY A 120 -10.72 8.54 -30.77
C GLY A 120 -11.69 8.53 -29.58
N ALA A 121 -12.28 9.68 -29.22
CA ALA A 121 -13.26 9.81 -28.14
C ALA A 121 -14.71 9.85 -28.65
N THR A 122 -15.67 9.62 -27.74
CA THR A 122 -17.12 9.71 -28.01
C THR A 122 -17.65 11.08 -27.60
N ALA A 123 -18.15 11.85 -28.57
CA ALA A 123 -18.76 13.16 -28.29
C ALA A 123 -20.15 13.04 -27.68
N VAL A 124 -20.41 13.81 -26.64
CA VAL A 124 -21.72 13.99 -26.00
C VAL A 124 -22.06 15.47 -26.02
N THR A 125 -23.19 15.84 -26.62
CA THR A 125 -23.63 17.23 -26.61
C THR A 125 -24.38 17.52 -25.32
N VAL A 126 -24.01 18.60 -24.64
CA VAL A 126 -24.55 19.01 -23.33
C VAL A 126 -24.82 20.52 -23.29
N ASP A 127 -25.47 21.00 -22.24
CA ASP A 127 -26.01 22.37 -22.18
C ASP A 127 -25.02 23.40 -21.65
N HIS A 128 -24.12 23.00 -20.74
CA HIS A 128 -23.22 23.91 -20.03
C HIS A 128 -21.76 23.56 -20.31
N THR A 129 -20.92 24.59 -20.45
CA THR A 129 -19.48 24.42 -20.57
C THR A 129 -18.89 24.01 -19.22
N LEU A 130 -17.69 23.42 -19.23
CA LEU A 130 -16.98 23.08 -18.00
C LEU A 130 -16.65 24.35 -17.22
N ALA A 131 -16.26 25.42 -17.92
CA ALA A 131 -15.94 26.71 -17.33
C ALA A 131 -17.13 27.33 -16.57
N ASP A 132 -18.34 27.22 -17.10
CA ASP A 132 -19.56 27.69 -16.40
C ASP A 132 -19.80 26.87 -15.13
N LEU A 133 -19.74 25.54 -15.22
CA LEU A 133 -19.93 24.65 -14.07
C LEU A 133 -18.89 24.89 -12.96
N GLU A 134 -17.62 25.06 -13.33
CA GLU A 134 -16.54 25.38 -12.38
C GLU A 134 -16.73 26.77 -11.76
N SER A 135 -17.16 27.76 -12.54
CA SER A 135 -17.48 29.09 -12.02
C SER A 135 -18.61 29.05 -11.01
N TRP A 136 -19.67 28.28 -11.26
CA TRP A 136 -20.77 28.15 -10.30
C TRP A 136 -20.36 27.38 -9.05
N ARG A 137 -19.58 26.31 -9.17
CA ARG A 137 -18.98 25.61 -8.02
C ARG A 137 -18.12 26.56 -7.17
N ALA A 138 -17.30 27.38 -7.81
CA ALA A 138 -16.47 28.37 -7.10
C ALA A 138 -17.30 29.43 -6.37
N THR A 139 -18.47 29.82 -6.89
CA THR A 139 -19.38 30.71 -6.17
C THR A 139 -19.95 30.05 -4.91
N LEU A 140 -20.25 28.74 -4.96
CA LEU A 140 -20.70 27.98 -3.79
C LEU A 140 -19.63 27.87 -2.71
N ASP A 141 -18.35 27.79 -3.08
CA ASP A 141 -17.22 27.77 -2.12
C ASP A 141 -17.23 28.96 -1.15
N GLY A 142 -17.78 30.11 -1.56
CA GLY A 142 -17.92 31.30 -0.71
C GLY A 142 -19.32 31.55 -0.14
N ALA A 143 -20.36 30.91 -0.70
CA ALA A 143 -21.75 31.17 -0.37
C ALA A 143 -22.31 30.20 0.69
N LEU A 144 -21.82 28.97 0.72
CA LEU A 144 -22.30 27.94 1.63
C LEU A 144 -21.47 27.89 2.92
N ALA A 145 -22.14 27.61 4.04
CA ALA A 145 -21.48 27.52 5.34
C ALA A 145 -20.69 26.20 5.51
N ASP A 146 -19.59 26.26 6.25
CA ASP A 146 -18.79 25.09 6.66
C ASP A 146 -19.53 24.25 7.72
N ASP A 147 -20.64 23.62 7.34
CA ASP A 147 -21.44 22.73 8.19
C ASP A 147 -21.48 21.30 7.63
N PRO A 148 -20.49 20.44 7.95
CA PRO A 148 -20.46 19.06 7.48
C PRO A 148 -21.60 18.19 8.04
N ALA A 149 -22.33 18.67 9.06
CA ALA A 149 -23.50 17.96 9.57
C ALA A 149 -24.70 18.12 8.63
N ALA A 150 -24.87 19.30 8.00
CA ALA A 150 -25.95 19.59 7.07
C ALA A 150 -25.55 19.43 5.58
N LEU A 151 -24.31 19.77 5.24
CA LEU A 151 -23.81 19.95 3.88
C LEU A 151 -22.47 19.22 3.71
N PRO A 152 -22.47 17.91 3.39
CA PRO A 152 -21.25 17.11 3.29
C PRO A 152 -20.27 17.52 2.16
N GLY A 153 -20.75 18.22 1.12
CA GLY A 153 -19.89 18.74 0.05
C GLY A 153 -20.65 19.16 -1.22
N TRP A 154 -19.92 19.69 -2.20
CA TRP A 154 -20.42 20.03 -3.53
C TRP A 154 -19.31 19.88 -4.59
N TYR A 155 -19.68 19.49 -5.81
CA TYR A 155 -18.72 19.18 -6.88
C TYR A 155 -19.32 19.37 -8.28
N VAL A 156 -18.48 19.45 -9.31
CA VAL A 156 -18.93 19.41 -10.71
C VAL A 156 -19.06 17.96 -11.16
N ASP A 157 -20.22 17.58 -11.65
CA ASP A 157 -20.47 16.30 -12.29
C ASP A 157 -20.60 16.50 -13.81
N VAL A 158 -19.52 16.21 -14.53
CA VAL A 158 -19.47 16.31 -15.99
C VAL A 158 -20.34 15.26 -16.69
N THR A 159 -20.65 14.14 -16.03
CA THR A 159 -21.48 13.07 -16.61
C THR A 159 -22.96 13.45 -16.64
N ARG A 160 -23.39 14.27 -15.67
CA ARG A 160 -24.74 14.85 -15.59
C ARG A 160 -24.79 16.28 -16.12
N ASN A 161 -23.65 16.90 -16.38
CA ASN A 161 -23.48 18.31 -16.77
C ASN A 161 -24.13 19.27 -15.75
N ARG A 162 -23.86 19.06 -14.46
CA ARG A 162 -24.42 19.83 -13.33
C ARG A 162 -23.37 20.05 -12.23
N VAL A 163 -23.59 21.05 -11.39
CA VAL A 163 -22.98 21.15 -10.05
C VAL A 163 -23.86 20.34 -9.09
N VAL A 164 -23.31 19.33 -8.43
CA VAL A 164 -24.01 18.52 -7.44
C VAL A 164 -23.74 19.09 -6.05
N VAL A 165 -24.79 19.30 -5.27
CA VAL A 165 -24.73 19.73 -3.86
C VAL A 165 -25.23 18.58 -2.99
N SER A 166 -24.32 17.98 -2.22
CA SER A 166 -24.63 16.87 -1.34
C SER A 166 -25.25 17.38 -0.04
N VAL A 167 -26.42 16.88 0.33
CA VAL A 167 -27.18 17.29 1.52
C VAL A 167 -27.55 16.07 2.38
N ARG A 168 -27.94 16.30 3.64
CA ARG A 168 -28.59 15.23 4.44
C ARG A 168 -30.00 14.95 3.96
N GLU A 169 -30.53 13.80 4.35
CA GLU A 169 -31.93 13.43 4.15
C GLU A 169 -32.84 14.57 4.64
N GLY A 170 -33.68 15.09 3.73
CA GLY A 170 -34.59 16.22 3.98
C GLY A 170 -33.93 17.61 4.05
N GLY A 171 -32.62 17.73 3.81
CA GLY A 171 -31.85 18.98 3.95
C GLY A 171 -31.83 19.87 2.69
N GLU A 172 -32.42 19.43 1.58
CA GLU A 172 -32.39 20.19 0.32
C GLU A 172 -32.99 21.60 0.47
N SER A 173 -34.16 21.73 1.10
CA SER A 173 -34.85 23.02 1.22
C SER A 173 -34.04 24.07 1.97
N ASP A 174 -33.18 23.64 2.90
CA ASP A 174 -32.38 24.52 3.76
C ASP A 174 -31.20 25.13 3.00
N VAL A 175 -30.73 24.43 1.97
CA VAL A 175 -29.56 24.80 1.15
C VAL A 175 -30.00 25.43 -0.18
N ALA A 176 -31.12 25.01 -0.75
CA ALA A 176 -31.56 25.43 -2.08
C ALA A 176 -31.76 26.95 -2.20
N ALA A 177 -32.28 27.60 -1.16
CA ALA A 177 -32.42 29.06 -1.12
C ALA A 177 -31.05 29.77 -1.16
N GLN A 178 -30.03 29.20 -0.53
CA GLN A 178 -28.67 29.76 -0.48
C GLN A 178 -27.99 29.59 -1.85
N VAL A 179 -28.11 28.43 -2.47
CA VAL A 179 -27.61 28.15 -3.83
C VAL A 179 -28.25 29.08 -4.86
N ALA A 180 -29.57 29.28 -4.78
CA ALA A 180 -30.26 30.22 -5.67
C ALA A 180 -29.81 31.68 -5.44
N ALA A 181 -29.62 32.08 -4.17
CA ALA A 181 -29.10 33.40 -3.83
C ALA A 181 -27.64 33.61 -4.29
N ALA A 182 -26.86 32.53 -4.36
CA ALA A 182 -25.51 32.52 -4.93
C ALA A 182 -25.50 32.66 -6.46
N GLY A 183 -26.66 32.58 -7.12
CA GLY A 183 -26.80 32.81 -8.57
C GLY A 183 -26.48 31.59 -9.43
N VAL A 184 -26.49 30.39 -8.86
CA VAL A 184 -26.36 29.15 -9.65
C VAL A 184 -27.68 28.88 -10.37
N PRO A 185 -27.69 28.67 -11.71
CA PRO A 185 -28.91 28.36 -12.46
C PRO A 185 -29.57 27.07 -11.96
N ALA A 186 -30.91 27.07 -11.89
CA ALA A 186 -31.67 25.93 -11.38
C ALA A 186 -31.51 24.68 -12.26
N ASP A 187 -31.31 24.87 -13.57
CA ASP A 187 -31.00 23.79 -14.50
C ASP A 187 -29.55 23.36 -14.43
N ALA A 188 -28.64 24.11 -13.79
CA ALA A 188 -27.22 23.75 -13.65
C ALA A 188 -26.87 23.08 -12.32
N VAL A 189 -27.82 22.95 -11.39
CA VAL A 189 -27.61 22.33 -10.07
C VAL A 189 -28.45 21.06 -9.88
N ALA A 190 -27.88 20.08 -9.17
CA ALA A 190 -28.61 18.93 -8.66
C ALA A 190 -28.32 18.77 -7.16
N TYR A 191 -29.32 18.36 -6.39
CA TYR A 191 -29.15 18.03 -4.97
C TYR A 191 -29.10 16.51 -4.82
N GLU A 192 -28.15 16.03 -4.01
CA GLU A 192 -27.97 14.60 -3.75
C GLU A 192 -28.01 14.35 -2.25
N GLU A 193 -29.00 13.60 -1.79
CA GLU A 193 -29.03 13.16 -0.40
C GLU A 193 -27.95 12.11 -0.14
N THR A 194 -27.12 12.33 0.88
CA THR A 194 -26.02 11.42 1.22
C THR A 194 -25.92 11.12 2.71
N ALA A 195 -25.62 9.85 3.00
CA ALA A 195 -25.23 9.38 4.32
C ALA A 195 -23.73 9.57 4.61
N GLU A 196 -22.97 10.13 3.67
CA GLU A 196 -21.52 10.32 3.82
C GLU A 196 -21.18 11.29 4.96
N VAL A 197 -20.22 10.92 5.79
CA VAL A 197 -19.66 11.79 6.83
C VAL A 197 -18.15 11.84 6.60
N PRO A 198 -17.66 12.65 5.65
CA PRO A 198 -16.24 12.74 5.34
C PRO A 198 -15.44 13.12 6.58
N ARG A 199 -14.29 12.50 6.75
CA ARG A 199 -13.35 12.77 7.84
C ARG A 199 -11.92 12.56 7.35
N PRO A 200 -10.95 13.33 7.84
CA PRO A 200 -9.54 13.08 7.53
C PRO A 200 -9.15 11.66 7.91
N LEU A 201 -8.48 10.96 7.00
CA LEU A 201 -7.86 9.68 7.29
C LEU A 201 -6.44 9.92 7.81
N ILE A 202 -6.09 9.33 8.95
CA ILE A 202 -4.76 9.48 9.56
C ILE A 202 -4.19 8.12 9.95
N ASP A 203 -2.92 7.90 9.62
CA ASP A 203 -2.16 6.74 10.08
C ASP A 203 -1.73 6.91 11.53
N VAL A 204 -2.01 5.90 12.35
CA VAL A 204 -1.51 5.78 13.71
C VAL A 204 -0.22 4.98 13.66
N VAL A 205 0.90 5.70 13.73
CA VAL A 205 2.27 5.16 13.61
C VAL A 205 2.99 5.33 14.94
N GLY A 206 3.70 4.30 15.40
CA GLY A 206 4.54 4.40 16.59
C GLY A 206 5.57 5.53 16.48
N GLY A 207 5.87 6.20 17.59
CA GLY A 207 6.78 7.35 17.66
C GLY A 207 6.12 8.71 17.37
N ASN A 208 5.01 8.75 16.63
CA ASN A 208 4.33 10.01 16.33
C ASN A 208 3.71 10.65 17.58
N ALA A 209 3.62 11.97 17.59
CA ALA A 209 2.95 12.72 18.65
C ALA A 209 1.47 12.37 18.72
N TYR A 210 0.89 12.43 19.92
CA TYR A 210 -0.53 12.64 20.14
C TYR A 210 -0.70 13.55 21.37
N THR A 211 -1.82 14.24 21.44
CA THR A 211 -2.11 15.12 22.59
C THR A 211 -3.29 14.61 23.39
N ILE A 212 -3.29 14.89 24.70
CA ILE A 212 -4.34 14.53 25.65
C ILE A 212 -4.99 15.83 26.16
N GLY A 213 -6.32 15.92 26.04
CA GLY A 213 -7.06 17.11 26.42
C GLY A 213 -6.56 18.37 25.69
N GLY A 214 -6.24 19.43 26.43
CA GLY A 214 -5.86 20.74 25.90
C GLY A 214 -4.35 21.02 25.79
N GLY A 215 -3.45 20.05 26.02
CA GLY A 215 -2.01 20.36 25.85
C GLY A 215 -0.95 19.32 26.24
N THR A 216 -1.27 18.23 26.95
CA THR A 216 -0.24 17.22 27.26
C THR A 216 0.15 16.47 25.99
N ARG A 217 1.44 16.46 25.63
CA ARG A 217 1.97 15.73 24.48
C ARG A 217 2.66 14.45 24.94
N CYS A 218 2.29 13.34 24.32
CA CYS A 218 2.99 12.06 24.42
C CYS A 218 3.23 11.49 23.01
N SER A 219 3.88 10.34 22.95
CA SER A 219 4.20 9.63 21.72
C SER A 219 3.44 8.31 21.66
N VAL A 220 2.94 7.96 20.48
CA VAL A 220 2.32 6.66 20.21
C VAL A 220 3.37 5.56 20.43
N GLY A 221 3.04 4.51 21.19
CA GLY A 221 3.93 3.39 21.42
C GLY A 221 3.90 2.41 20.26
N PHE A 222 2.90 1.54 20.22
CA PHE A 222 2.71 0.62 19.09
C PHE A 222 1.24 0.54 18.73
N ALA A 223 0.97 0.45 17.43
CA ALA A 223 -0.37 0.17 16.93
C ALA A 223 -0.84 -1.21 17.40
N VAL A 224 -2.07 -1.27 17.89
CA VAL A 224 -2.80 -2.50 18.23
C VAL A 224 -4.12 -2.49 17.49
N GLN A 225 -4.78 -3.64 17.37
CA GLN A 225 -6.10 -3.69 16.73
C GLN A 225 -7.06 -2.71 17.42
N GLY A 226 -7.59 -1.77 16.64
CA GLY A 226 -8.50 -0.72 17.12
C GLY A 226 -7.85 0.44 17.88
N GLY A 227 -6.52 0.55 17.95
CA GLY A 227 -5.90 1.60 18.74
C GLY A 227 -4.37 1.60 18.78
N PHE A 228 -3.82 2.11 19.89
CA PHE A 228 -2.39 2.06 20.18
C PHE A 228 -2.10 1.95 21.68
N VAL A 229 -0.97 1.36 22.03
CA VAL A 229 -0.44 1.36 23.40
C VAL A 229 0.45 2.58 23.65
N THR A 230 0.50 3.04 24.90
CA THR A 230 1.27 4.20 25.35
C THR A 230 1.59 4.06 26.85
N ALA A 231 2.21 5.07 27.46
CA ALA A 231 2.49 5.11 28.89
C ALA A 231 1.25 5.49 29.72
N GLY A 232 1.14 4.93 30.92
CA GLY A 232 0.01 5.15 31.83
C GLY A 232 -0.04 6.58 32.37
N HIS A 233 1.13 7.15 32.66
CA HIS A 233 1.22 8.53 33.16
C HIS A 233 0.79 9.60 32.15
N CYS A 234 0.60 9.25 30.87
CA CYS A 234 0.14 10.20 29.84
C CYS A 234 -1.35 10.58 29.98
N GLY A 235 -2.17 9.72 30.58
CA GLY A 235 -3.61 9.97 30.68
C GLY A 235 -4.38 8.90 31.46
N SER A 236 -5.51 9.31 32.02
CA SER A 236 -6.44 8.42 32.74
C SER A 236 -7.51 7.83 31.83
N VAL A 237 -8.14 6.74 32.27
CA VAL A 237 -9.28 6.13 31.54
C VAL A 237 -10.37 7.17 31.31
N GLY A 238 -10.87 7.25 30.08
CA GLY A 238 -11.87 8.23 29.63
C GLY A 238 -11.28 9.52 29.05
N ALA A 239 -9.99 9.79 29.23
CA ALA A 239 -9.35 10.96 28.63
C ALA A 239 -9.38 10.88 27.09
N ARG A 240 -9.61 12.04 26.45
CA ARG A 240 -9.67 12.20 24.99
C ARG A 240 -8.33 12.62 24.41
N THR A 241 -8.06 12.14 23.21
CA THR A 241 -6.82 12.41 22.47
C THR A 241 -7.09 13.09 21.14
N SER A 242 -6.09 13.78 20.61
CA SER A 242 -6.10 14.31 19.24
C SER A 242 -4.77 14.08 18.51
N GLY A 243 -4.86 13.91 17.20
CA GLY A 243 -3.74 13.60 16.30
C GLY A 243 -2.94 12.36 16.68
N PRO A 244 -3.53 11.14 16.79
CA PRO A 244 -4.87 10.73 16.35
C PRO A 244 -5.98 10.97 17.39
N ALA A 245 -7.23 11.01 16.92
CA ALA A 245 -8.40 11.11 17.79
C ALA A 245 -8.75 9.75 18.42
N GLY A 246 -9.05 9.75 19.72
CA GLY A 246 -9.30 8.50 20.45
C GLY A 246 -9.54 8.69 21.94
N THR A 247 -9.82 7.60 22.65
CA THR A 247 -10.08 7.58 24.09
C THR A 247 -9.21 6.56 24.83
N PHE A 248 -8.65 6.94 25.97
CA PHE A 248 -8.00 6.00 26.87
C PHE A 248 -9.02 4.98 27.41
N ARG A 249 -8.80 3.69 27.11
CA ARG A 249 -9.65 2.58 27.57
C ARG A 249 -9.02 1.76 28.69
N GLY A 250 -7.70 1.88 28.85
CA GLY A 250 -6.97 1.35 29.99
C GLY A 250 -5.82 2.28 30.33
N SER A 251 -5.56 2.48 31.61
CA SER A 251 -4.37 3.16 32.12
C SER A 251 -4.03 2.63 33.51
N SER A 252 -2.74 2.40 33.79
CA SER A 252 -2.21 1.98 35.07
C SER A 252 -0.90 2.72 35.36
N PHE A 253 -0.94 3.56 36.38
CA PHE A 253 0.20 4.31 36.92
C PHE A 253 -0.17 4.90 38.30
N PRO A 254 0.67 4.80 39.35
CA PRO A 254 1.96 4.10 39.42
C PRO A 254 1.81 2.56 39.60
N GLY A 255 2.90 1.86 39.94
CA GLY A 255 2.99 0.40 40.04
C GLY A 255 3.49 -0.21 38.73
N ASN A 256 2.74 0.08 37.67
CA ASN A 256 3.11 -0.10 36.26
C ASN A 256 3.10 1.26 35.57
N ASP A 257 3.48 1.32 34.29
CA ASP A 257 3.34 2.53 33.48
C ASP A 257 2.90 2.22 32.05
N TYR A 258 1.66 1.74 31.91
CA TYR A 258 1.05 1.47 30.62
C TYR A 258 -0.37 2.02 30.50
N ALA A 259 -0.76 2.27 29.26
CA ALA A 259 -2.11 2.56 28.84
C ALA A 259 -2.35 2.07 27.42
N TRP A 260 -3.62 2.07 27.02
CA TRP A 260 -3.98 1.98 25.61
C TRP A 260 -5.14 2.91 25.28
N VAL A 261 -5.09 3.43 24.05
CA VAL A 261 -6.06 4.35 23.50
C VAL A 261 -6.77 3.65 22.35
N GLN A 262 -8.09 3.55 22.46
CA GLN A 262 -8.95 3.15 21.34
C GLN A 262 -9.12 4.36 20.43
N VAL A 263 -8.77 4.22 19.15
CA VAL A 263 -8.88 5.33 18.20
C VAL A 263 -10.28 5.42 17.64
N ASP A 264 -10.71 6.64 17.32
CA ASP A 264 -11.99 6.85 16.66
C ASP A 264 -11.88 6.40 15.20
N ALA A 265 -13.02 6.10 14.58
CA ALA A 265 -13.01 5.71 13.18
C ALA A 265 -12.48 6.87 12.29
N GLY A 266 -11.75 6.52 11.21
CA GLY A 266 -10.95 7.45 10.41
C GLY A 266 -9.46 7.49 10.81
N ASN A 267 -9.09 6.91 11.95
CA ASN A 267 -7.70 6.71 12.34
C ASN A 267 -7.33 5.24 12.07
N THR A 268 -6.29 5.01 11.29
CA THR A 268 -5.87 3.67 10.83
C THR A 268 -4.61 3.22 11.58
N PRO A 269 -4.70 2.21 12.47
CA PRO A 269 -3.53 1.58 13.07
C PRO A 269 -2.60 0.98 12.01
N VAL A 270 -1.34 1.41 11.98
CA VAL A 270 -0.31 0.87 11.07
C VAL A 270 0.78 0.19 11.88
N GLY A 271 1.13 -1.05 11.52
CA GLY A 271 2.18 -1.83 12.17
C GLY A 271 3.59 -1.35 11.86
N ALA A 272 3.88 -0.07 12.12
CA ALA A 272 5.15 0.59 11.84
C ALA A 272 5.46 1.67 12.89
N VAL A 273 6.74 2.04 12.97
CA VAL A 273 7.27 3.09 13.85
C VAL A 273 8.02 4.12 13.02
N ASN A 274 7.83 5.41 13.28
CA ASN A 274 8.50 6.49 12.59
C ASN A 274 10.01 6.49 12.89
N ASN A 275 10.85 6.46 11.86
CA ASN A 275 12.30 6.46 12.02
C ASN A 275 12.90 7.88 12.13
N TYR A 276 12.07 8.92 12.00
CA TYR A 276 12.46 10.34 12.02
C TYR A 276 13.52 10.75 10.97
N ALA A 277 13.73 9.90 9.96
CA ALA A 277 14.61 10.12 8.81
C ALA A 277 13.83 10.13 7.48
N GLY A 278 12.52 10.36 7.54
CA GLY A 278 11.62 10.36 6.37
C GLY A 278 10.98 9.01 6.04
N GLY A 279 11.15 8.00 6.88
CA GLY A 279 10.60 6.65 6.68
C GLY A 279 10.00 6.03 7.94
N ARG A 280 9.69 4.73 7.86
CA ARG A 280 9.11 3.94 8.96
C ARG A 280 9.83 2.60 9.08
N VAL A 281 9.96 2.08 10.31
CA VAL A 281 10.41 0.72 10.60
C VAL A 281 9.19 -0.16 10.82
N ALA A 282 9.07 -1.25 10.07
CA ALA A 282 7.99 -2.21 10.22
C ALA A 282 8.07 -2.92 11.59
N VAL A 283 6.91 -3.26 12.14
CA VAL A 283 6.78 -4.05 13.37
C VAL A 283 6.32 -5.44 12.99
N ALA A 284 7.19 -6.44 13.18
CA ALA A 284 6.90 -7.83 12.80
C ALA A 284 6.45 -8.69 13.99
N GLY A 285 6.59 -8.19 15.22
CA GLY A 285 6.24 -8.94 16.42
C GLY A 285 6.72 -8.25 17.69
N ALA A 286 6.68 -8.99 18.80
CA ALA A 286 7.09 -8.52 20.12
C ALA A 286 8.04 -9.51 20.83
N THR A 287 8.90 -10.21 20.08
CA THR A 287 9.90 -11.10 20.67
C THR A 287 10.89 -10.28 21.50
N GLN A 288 11.01 -10.60 22.79
CA GLN A 288 11.90 -9.90 23.72
C GLN A 288 13.37 -10.13 23.34
N ALA A 289 14.13 -9.05 23.25
CA ALA A 289 15.56 -9.09 23.02
C ALA A 289 16.35 -9.48 24.30
N PRO A 290 17.56 -10.05 24.20
CA PRO A 290 18.40 -10.30 25.36
C PRO A 290 19.03 -9.00 25.92
N VAL A 291 19.48 -9.03 27.18
CA VAL A 291 20.33 -7.97 27.74
C VAL A 291 21.60 -7.82 26.89
N GLY A 292 22.01 -6.57 26.63
CA GLY A 292 23.10 -6.22 25.72
C GLY A 292 22.67 -6.03 24.26
N ALA A 293 21.43 -6.41 23.89
CA ALA A 293 20.93 -6.19 22.54
C ALA A 293 20.80 -4.70 22.22
N SER A 294 21.09 -4.35 20.97
CA SER A 294 20.84 -3.01 20.44
C SER A 294 19.35 -2.75 20.33
N VAL A 295 18.95 -1.58 20.79
CA VAL A 295 17.56 -1.11 20.75
C VAL A 295 17.50 0.34 20.32
N CYS A 296 16.43 0.71 19.63
CA CYS A 296 16.17 2.08 19.19
C CYS A 296 14.79 2.54 19.65
N ARG A 297 14.72 3.74 20.22
CA ARG A 297 13.46 4.39 20.54
C ARG A 297 13.01 5.33 19.44
N SER A 298 11.70 5.56 19.38
CA SER A 298 11.10 6.66 18.64
C SER A 298 10.19 7.47 19.56
N GLY A 299 10.39 8.79 19.57
CA GLY A 299 9.61 9.71 20.40
C GLY A 299 9.43 11.05 19.71
N SER A 300 8.33 11.71 20.05
CA SER A 300 7.85 12.89 19.34
C SER A 300 8.65 14.17 19.60
N THR A 301 9.53 14.16 20.60
CA THR A 301 10.36 15.30 20.98
C THR A 301 11.77 15.15 20.43
N THR A 302 12.41 14.01 20.68
CA THR A 302 13.82 13.80 20.32
C THR A 302 14.01 12.95 19.05
N GLY A 303 12.95 12.33 18.55
CA GLY A 303 12.98 11.53 17.33
C GLY A 303 13.54 10.13 17.58
N TRP A 304 14.54 9.73 16.79
CA TRP A 304 15.06 8.36 16.76
C TRP A 304 16.43 8.26 17.43
N HIS A 305 16.53 7.48 18.50
CA HIS A 305 17.76 7.30 19.27
C HIS A 305 17.99 5.84 19.64
N CYS A 306 19.24 5.39 19.58
CA CYS A 306 19.60 4.00 19.84
C CYS A 306 20.57 3.83 21.01
N GLY A 307 20.63 2.62 21.53
CA GLY A 307 21.45 2.20 22.66
C GLY A 307 21.31 0.71 22.87
N THR A 308 21.34 0.27 24.12
CA THR A 308 21.37 -1.14 24.51
C THR A 308 20.48 -1.41 25.71
N VAL A 309 19.95 -2.62 25.77
CA VAL A 309 19.28 -3.14 26.98
C VAL A 309 20.32 -3.39 28.05
N LEU A 310 20.16 -2.77 29.22
CA LEU A 310 21.06 -2.93 30.37
C LEU A 310 20.52 -3.96 31.38
N ALA A 311 19.21 -3.99 31.59
CA ALA A 311 18.56 -4.92 32.51
C ALA A 311 17.05 -5.03 32.21
N TYR A 312 16.46 -6.13 32.66
CA TYR A 312 15.00 -6.33 32.76
C TYR A 312 14.59 -6.36 34.24
N ASN A 313 13.29 -6.23 34.49
CA ASN A 313 12.71 -6.24 35.83
C ASN A 313 13.32 -5.18 36.77
N ALA A 314 13.62 -4.00 36.22
CA ALA A 314 14.10 -2.87 36.99
C ALA A 314 12.94 -2.18 37.71
N SER A 315 13.24 -1.63 38.89
CA SER A 315 12.32 -0.79 39.64
C SER A 315 12.83 0.65 39.67
N VAL A 316 11.94 1.62 39.46
CA VAL A 316 12.23 3.05 39.53
C VAL A 316 11.17 3.75 40.37
N THR A 317 11.58 4.69 41.21
CA THR A 317 10.66 5.46 42.06
C THR A 317 10.55 6.88 41.53
N TYR A 318 9.37 7.22 41.00
CA TYR A 318 9.00 8.61 40.67
C TYR A 318 8.29 9.26 41.86
N ALA A 319 8.01 10.56 41.74
CA ALA A 319 7.28 11.30 42.77
C ALA A 319 5.87 10.73 43.04
N GLN A 320 5.27 10.09 42.03
CA GLN A 320 3.94 9.49 42.09
C GLN A 320 3.93 8.09 42.68
N GLY A 321 5.08 7.38 42.70
CA GLY A 321 5.19 6.02 43.22
C GLY A 321 6.31 5.21 42.57
N THR A 322 6.48 3.97 43.02
CA THR A 322 7.43 3.02 42.43
C THR A 322 6.77 2.24 41.31
N ILE A 323 7.49 2.12 40.19
CA ILE A 323 7.14 1.32 39.04
C ILE A 323 8.13 0.16 38.98
N THR A 324 7.64 -1.06 38.76
CA THR A 324 8.45 -2.29 38.73
C THR A 324 8.36 -2.98 37.36
N GLY A 325 9.19 -3.99 37.11
CA GLY A 325 9.09 -4.76 35.86
C GLY A 325 9.71 -4.10 34.62
N LEU A 326 10.39 -2.97 34.77
CA LEU A 326 10.82 -2.14 33.63
C LEU A 326 12.04 -2.69 32.89
N ILE A 327 12.14 -2.36 31.61
CA ILE A 327 13.35 -2.48 30.79
C ILE A 327 14.22 -1.26 31.06
N ARG A 328 15.45 -1.46 31.53
CA ARG A 328 16.44 -0.41 31.72
C ARG A 328 17.38 -0.35 30.52
N THR A 329 17.61 0.83 29.97
CA THR A 329 18.52 1.04 28.82
C THR A 329 19.42 2.26 29.02
N ASN A 330 20.43 2.42 28.15
CA ASN A 330 21.20 3.67 28.01
C ASN A 330 20.73 4.56 26.84
N VAL A 331 19.55 4.32 26.29
CA VAL A 331 18.97 5.18 25.25
C VAL A 331 18.48 6.48 25.89
N CYS A 332 18.80 7.66 25.34
CA CYS A 332 18.34 8.95 25.85
C CYS A 332 16.86 9.24 25.50
N ALA A 333 16.17 10.01 26.34
CA ALA A 333 14.82 10.53 26.09
C ALA A 333 14.57 11.81 26.89
N GLU A 334 13.59 12.60 26.43
CA GLU A 334 13.20 13.88 27.03
C GLU A 334 11.67 13.99 27.16
N PRO A 335 11.14 14.99 27.90
CA PRO A 335 9.70 15.19 28.03
C PRO A 335 8.99 15.24 26.68
N GLY A 336 7.91 14.46 26.53
CA GLY A 336 7.16 14.29 25.29
C GLY A 336 7.52 13.04 24.48
N ASP A 337 8.65 12.38 24.77
CA ASP A 337 8.96 11.03 24.25
C ASP A 337 8.23 9.91 25.01
N SER A 338 7.63 10.25 26.15
CA SER A 338 6.78 9.36 26.95
C SER A 338 5.75 8.64 26.09
N GLY A 339 5.60 7.34 26.32
CA GLY A 339 4.76 6.45 25.52
C GLY A 339 5.39 5.94 24.22
N GLY A 340 6.46 6.59 23.73
CA GLY A 340 7.10 6.27 22.45
C GLY A 340 7.74 4.87 22.40
N SER A 341 7.79 4.31 21.19
CA SER A 341 8.22 2.94 20.89
C SER A 341 9.67 2.65 21.28
N LEU A 342 9.97 1.41 21.67
CA LEU A 342 11.31 0.82 21.73
C LEU A 342 11.35 -0.45 20.88
N LEU A 343 12.24 -0.49 19.89
CA LEU A 343 12.41 -1.59 18.95
C LEU A 343 13.78 -2.27 19.11
N ALA A 344 13.82 -3.59 18.95
CA ALA A 344 15.02 -4.35 18.64
C ALA A 344 14.88 -4.92 17.23
N GLY A 345 15.55 -4.32 16.24
CA GLY A 345 15.23 -4.58 14.84
C GLY A 345 13.78 -4.21 14.53
N ASN A 346 12.96 -5.18 14.14
CA ASN A 346 11.53 -5.03 13.89
C ASN A 346 10.63 -5.63 15.01
N GLN A 347 11.21 -5.94 16.18
CA GLN A 347 10.50 -6.51 17.32
C GLN A 347 10.21 -5.44 18.37
N ALA A 348 8.93 -5.25 18.69
CA ALA A 348 8.47 -4.34 19.74
C ALA A 348 8.97 -4.81 21.11
N GLN A 349 9.61 -3.91 21.86
CA GLN A 349 10.17 -4.20 23.19
C GLN A 349 9.36 -3.54 24.31
N GLY A 350 9.05 -2.24 24.17
CA GLY A 350 8.36 -1.50 25.22
C GLY A 350 8.02 -0.07 24.85
N VAL A 351 7.31 0.60 25.75
CA VAL A 351 6.94 2.02 25.63
C VAL A 351 7.70 2.86 26.66
N THR A 352 8.10 4.07 26.29
CA THR A 352 8.91 4.94 27.16
C THR A 352 8.13 5.34 28.42
N SER A 353 8.63 4.95 29.60
CA SER A 353 8.05 5.35 30.90
C SER A 353 8.66 6.64 31.41
N GLY A 354 9.99 6.69 31.49
CA GLY A 354 10.69 7.84 32.05
C GLY A 354 12.16 7.54 32.26
N GLY A 355 12.95 8.55 32.60
CA GLY A 355 14.40 8.42 32.66
C GLY A 355 15.11 9.58 33.33
N SER A 356 16.41 9.65 33.12
CA SER A 356 17.31 10.67 33.64
C SER A 356 18.35 11.03 32.58
N GLY A 357 18.90 12.25 32.66
CA GLY A 357 19.83 12.78 31.67
C GLY A 357 19.12 13.51 30.52
N SER A 358 19.77 13.59 29.36
CA SER A 358 19.26 14.24 28.16
C SER A 358 19.82 13.58 26.90
N CYS A 359 19.29 13.92 25.71
CA CYS A 359 19.89 13.47 24.46
C CYS A 359 21.18 14.21 24.08
N SER A 360 21.54 15.27 24.81
CA SER A 360 22.83 15.94 24.68
C SER A 360 23.94 15.37 25.57
N THR A 361 23.60 14.80 26.73
CA THR A 361 24.58 14.30 27.72
C THR A 361 24.53 12.79 27.95
N GLY A 362 23.59 12.11 27.30
CA GLY A 362 23.28 10.71 27.56
C GLY A 362 22.40 10.56 28.80
N GLY A 363 22.02 9.32 29.10
CA GLY A 363 21.08 9.06 30.18
C GLY A 363 20.74 7.60 30.39
N THR A 364 19.87 7.36 31.36
CA THR A 364 19.20 6.06 31.54
C THR A 364 17.73 6.28 31.29
N THR A 365 17.12 5.47 30.43
CA THR A 365 15.66 5.48 30.26
C THR A 365 15.07 4.09 30.49
N TYR A 366 13.92 4.11 31.15
CA TYR A 366 13.11 2.97 31.48
C TYR A 366 11.90 2.85 30.57
N PHE A 367 11.55 1.63 30.22
CA PHE A 367 10.44 1.32 29.35
C PHE A 367 9.57 0.23 29.97
N GLN A 368 8.27 0.39 29.83
CA GLN A 368 7.29 -0.62 30.19
C GLN A 368 7.25 -1.70 29.09
N PRO A 369 7.50 -2.99 29.40
CA PRO A 369 7.49 -4.06 28.40
C PRO A 369 6.17 -4.14 27.62
N VAL A 370 6.24 -4.18 26.29
CA VAL A 370 5.03 -4.19 25.44
C VAL A 370 4.20 -5.46 25.64
N GLY A 371 4.86 -6.61 25.84
CA GLY A 371 4.18 -7.89 26.06
C GLY A 371 3.28 -7.88 27.30
N GLU A 372 3.66 -7.15 28.35
CA GLU A 372 2.84 -6.99 29.55
C GLU A 372 1.55 -6.20 29.24
N ILE A 373 1.66 -5.10 28.48
CA ILE A 373 0.51 -4.27 28.09
C ILE A 373 -0.47 -5.06 27.24
N LEU A 374 0.05 -5.81 26.27
CA LEU A 374 -0.75 -6.66 25.39
C LEU A 374 -1.49 -7.72 26.20
N SER A 375 -0.81 -8.38 27.14
CA SER A 375 -1.42 -9.39 28.01
C SER A 375 -2.45 -8.79 28.97
N ALA A 376 -2.18 -7.62 29.57
CA ALA A 376 -3.04 -7.00 30.56
C ALA A 376 -4.39 -6.57 29.99
N TYR A 377 -4.42 -6.17 28.71
CA TYR A 377 -5.63 -5.67 28.04
C TYR A 377 -6.16 -6.59 26.93
N GLY A 378 -5.55 -7.76 26.71
CA GLY A 378 -5.96 -8.68 25.65
C GLY A 378 -5.79 -8.10 24.24
N LEU A 379 -4.78 -7.26 24.04
CA LEU A 379 -4.56 -6.53 22.79
C LEU A 379 -3.71 -7.35 21.82
N THR A 380 -4.01 -7.22 20.53
CA THR A 380 -3.20 -7.80 19.46
C THR A 380 -2.41 -6.69 18.78
N LEU A 381 -1.08 -6.84 18.74
CA LEU A 381 -0.19 -5.94 18.02
C LEU A 381 -0.55 -5.92 16.54
N VAL A 382 -0.66 -4.73 15.94
CA VAL A 382 -0.72 -4.63 14.48
C VAL A 382 0.69 -4.85 13.97
N THR A 383 0.88 -5.96 13.29
CA THR A 383 2.13 -6.25 12.61
C THR A 383 2.02 -5.86 11.15
N SER A 384 3.12 -5.45 10.56
CA SER A 384 3.24 -5.40 9.12
C SER A 384 4.45 -6.22 8.70
N ASP A 385 4.29 -6.92 7.59
CA ASP A 385 5.38 -7.63 6.91
C ASP A 385 6.35 -6.63 6.24
N GLY A 386 6.20 -5.32 6.50
CA GLY A 386 6.79 -4.22 5.75
C GLY A 386 5.86 -3.53 4.74
N GLY A 387 4.56 -3.85 4.71
CA GLY A 387 3.62 -3.30 3.73
C GLY A 387 3.25 -1.82 3.96
N GLY A 388 4.07 -0.90 3.46
CA GLY A 388 3.84 0.55 3.49
C GLY A 388 4.95 1.40 2.87
N GLY A 389 6.12 0.80 2.63
CA GLY A 389 6.88 1.00 1.40
C GLY A 389 6.95 -0.38 0.73
N ASP A 390 7.37 -0.46 -0.53
CA ASP A 390 8.06 -1.68 -0.93
C ASP A 390 9.09 -2.00 0.18
N PRO A 391 9.28 -3.26 0.61
CA PRO A 391 10.43 -3.57 1.43
C PRO A 391 11.62 -2.96 0.70
N GLU A 392 12.28 -1.98 1.32
CA GLU A 392 13.63 -1.64 0.89
C GLU A 392 14.35 -2.99 0.85
N PRO A 393 14.79 -3.46 -0.34
CA PRO A 393 15.35 -4.78 -0.47
C PRO A 393 16.43 -4.88 0.60
N PRO A 394 16.50 -5.99 1.36
CA PRO A 394 17.56 -6.16 2.35
C PRO A 394 18.86 -5.78 1.67
N THR A 395 19.61 -4.86 2.29
CA THR A 395 20.86 -4.34 1.77
C THR A 395 21.86 -5.50 1.68
N GLY A 396 21.81 -6.20 0.55
CA GLY A 396 22.55 -7.43 0.28
C GLY A 396 21.65 -8.62 -0.08
N CYS A 397 22.02 -9.31 -1.15
CA CYS A 397 21.40 -10.58 -1.56
C CYS A 397 21.83 -11.78 -0.67
N ALA A 398 21.78 -11.62 0.65
CA ALA A 398 22.11 -12.68 1.60
C ALA A 398 20.98 -13.74 1.66
N GLY A 399 21.34 -15.01 1.90
CA GLY A 399 20.38 -16.11 2.06
C GLY A 399 19.80 -16.67 0.76
N TYR A 400 20.44 -16.42 -0.38
CA TYR A 400 20.13 -17.05 -1.67
C TYR A 400 21.08 -18.23 -1.92
N ALA A 401 20.60 -19.26 -2.62
CA ALA A 401 21.33 -20.51 -2.79
C ALA A 401 22.51 -20.42 -3.79
N ARG A 402 22.44 -19.52 -4.77
CA ARG A 402 23.44 -19.38 -5.85
C ARG A 402 23.66 -17.92 -6.20
N THR A 403 24.87 -17.58 -6.65
CA THR A 403 25.23 -16.22 -7.08
C THR A 403 25.89 -16.24 -8.46
N TYR A 404 25.51 -15.28 -9.31
CA TYR A 404 26.06 -15.04 -10.64
C TYR A 404 26.48 -13.59 -10.74
N THR A 405 27.63 -13.30 -11.34
CA THR A 405 28.14 -11.93 -11.50
C THR A 405 28.38 -11.62 -12.97
N GLY A 406 28.40 -10.33 -13.29
CA GLY A 406 28.68 -9.87 -14.65
C GLY A 406 28.90 -8.36 -14.70
N THR A 407 29.08 -7.82 -15.90
CA THR A 407 29.19 -6.37 -16.14
C THR A 407 28.30 -6.01 -17.32
N LEU A 408 27.52 -4.94 -17.16
CA LEU A 408 26.60 -4.45 -18.19
C LEU A 408 26.87 -2.98 -18.51
N SER A 409 26.77 -2.65 -19.79
CA SER A 409 26.64 -1.27 -20.26
C SER A 409 25.18 -0.81 -20.16
N ALA A 410 24.93 0.49 -20.11
CA ALA A 410 23.57 1.04 -20.08
C ALA A 410 22.76 0.54 -21.29
N GLY A 411 21.54 0.10 -21.04
CA GLY A 411 20.64 -0.55 -21.99
C GLY A 411 20.92 -2.04 -22.25
N ALA A 412 22.04 -2.60 -21.78
CA ALA A 412 22.41 -4.00 -22.05
C ALA A 412 21.76 -4.98 -21.06
N THR A 413 21.60 -6.23 -21.50
CA THR A 413 21.02 -7.31 -20.69
C THR A 413 21.97 -8.49 -20.52
N ALA A 414 21.83 -9.23 -19.42
CA ALA A 414 22.49 -10.51 -19.18
C ALA A 414 21.47 -11.58 -18.83
N VAL A 415 21.62 -12.77 -19.42
CA VAL A 415 20.79 -13.95 -19.14
C VAL A 415 21.49 -14.84 -18.11
N GLN A 416 20.74 -15.35 -17.14
CA GLN A 416 21.25 -16.20 -16.06
C GLN A 416 20.37 -17.43 -15.84
N PRO A 417 20.97 -18.60 -15.53
CA PRO A 417 22.39 -18.81 -15.22
C PRO A 417 23.33 -18.90 -16.45
N ASN A 418 24.50 -18.25 -16.37
CA ASN A 418 25.61 -18.35 -17.32
C ASN A 418 25.24 -18.16 -18.80
N GLY A 419 24.40 -17.17 -19.12
CA GLY A 419 23.93 -16.92 -20.49
C GLY A 419 22.85 -17.90 -20.98
N SER A 420 22.33 -18.73 -20.08
CA SER A 420 21.36 -19.79 -20.38
C SER A 420 20.20 -19.80 -19.39
N TYR A 421 19.42 -20.87 -19.41
CA TYR A 421 18.26 -21.10 -18.55
C TYR A 421 18.53 -22.27 -17.57
N TYR A 422 17.63 -22.46 -16.62
CA TYR A 422 17.58 -23.61 -15.72
C TYR A 422 16.24 -24.35 -15.83
N THR A 423 16.23 -25.61 -15.42
CA THR A 423 15.02 -26.43 -15.36
C THR A 423 14.54 -26.54 -13.91
N ALA A 424 13.30 -26.15 -13.65
CA ALA A 424 12.60 -26.43 -12.40
C ALA A 424 11.88 -27.78 -12.55
N ALA A 425 12.34 -28.80 -11.81
CA ALA A 425 11.81 -30.15 -11.90
C ALA A 425 10.42 -30.31 -11.24
N THR A 426 10.12 -29.44 -10.28
CA THR A 426 8.85 -29.40 -9.54
C THR A 426 8.32 -27.97 -9.50
N ALA A 427 7.02 -27.83 -9.25
CA ALA A 427 6.46 -26.53 -8.91
C ALA A 427 7.07 -26.02 -7.59
N GLY A 428 7.33 -24.72 -7.48
CA GLY A 428 7.91 -24.16 -6.27
C GLY A 428 8.34 -22.69 -6.41
N SER A 429 9.05 -22.20 -5.40
CA SER A 429 9.46 -20.81 -5.30
C SER A 429 10.76 -20.51 -6.06
N HIS A 430 10.69 -19.56 -6.99
CA HIS A 430 11.81 -18.94 -7.67
C HIS A 430 12.06 -17.56 -7.05
N ARG A 431 13.25 -17.35 -6.49
CA ARG A 431 13.67 -16.09 -5.87
C ARG A 431 14.90 -15.56 -6.59
N GLY A 432 14.93 -14.25 -6.83
CA GLY A 432 16.08 -13.56 -7.40
C GLY A 432 16.31 -12.22 -6.70
N CYS A 433 17.57 -11.84 -6.54
CA CYS A 433 18.00 -10.55 -6.04
C CYS A 433 19.21 -10.08 -6.85
N VAL A 434 19.15 -8.90 -7.44
CA VAL A 434 20.28 -8.29 -8.14
C VAL A 434 20.74 -7.05 -7.39
N THR A 435 22.06 -6.86 -7.33
CA THR A 435 22.71 -5.64 -6.86
C THR A 435 23.63 -5.10 -7.94
N GLY A 436 23.44 -3.84 -8.30
CA GLY A 436 24.27 -3.08 -9.23
C GLY A 436 25.01 -1.92 -8.54
N PRO A 437 25.77 -1.11 -9.29
CA PRO A 437 26.49 0.04 -8.76
C PRO A 437 25.56 1.13 -8.21
N ALA A 438 25.96 1.84 -7.16
CA ALA A 438 25.19 2.99 -6.67
C ALA A 438 24.96 4.05 -7.78
N GLY A 439 23.76 4.61 -7.85
CA GLY A 439 23.38 5.59 -8.88
C GLY A 439 23.04 4.98 -10.26
N SER A 440 22.91 3.66 -10.36
CA SER A 440 22.40 2.97 -11.56
C SER A 440 20.96 2.47 -11.37
N ASP A 441 20.33 2.05 -12.46
CA ASP A 441 18.98 1.48 -12.54
C ASP A 441 19.09 0.09 -13.19
N TYR A 442 18.97 -0.97 -12.38
CA TYR A 442 19.11 -2.37 -12.83
C TYR A 442 17.80 -3.10 -12.61
N ASP A 443 17.13 -3.51 -13.69
CA ASP A 443 15.89 -4.28 -13.63
C ASP A 443 16.17 -5.79 -13.58
N LEU A 444 15.31 -6.53 -12.89
CA LEU A 444 15.35 -7.99 -12.79
C LEU A 444 14.05 -8.62 -13.32
N TYR A 445 14.19 -9.56 -14.26
CA TYR A 445 13.08 -10.33 -14.82
C TYR A 445 13.28 -11.82 -14.59
N LEU A 446 12.21 -12.54 -14.34
CA LEU A 446 12.13 -14.00 -14.45
C LEU A 446 11.27 -14.33 -15.67
N GLN A 447 11.81 -15.13 -16.57
CA GLN A 447 11.12 -15.58 -17.77
C GLN A 447 10.91 -17.10 -17.73
N GLN A 448 9.77 -17.56 -18.24
CA GLN A 448 9.45 -18.96 -18.45
C GLN A 448 9.33 -19.26 -19.95
N TRP A 449 9.80 -20.43 -20.36
CA TRP A 449 9.57 -20.93 -21.72
C TRP A 449 8.14 -21.46 -21.85
N ASN A 450 7.37 -20.91 -22.79
CA ASN A 450 5.99 -21.33 -23.05
C ASN A 450 5.86 -22.37 -24.18
N GLY A 451 6.97 -22.85 -24.74
CA GLY A 451 6.99 -23.74 -25.90
C GLY A 451 7.40 -23.06 -27.22
N TYR A 452 7.29 -21.73 -27.32
CA TYR A 452 7.61 -20.98 -28.54
C TYR A 452 8.45 -19.71 -28.29
N SER A 453 8.35 -19.12 -27.10
CA SER A 453 9.08 -17.91 -26.72
C SER A 453 9.33 -17.85 -25.22
N TRP A 454 10.34 -17.09 -24.81
CA TRP A 454 10.54 -16.70 -23.42
C TRP A 454 9.56 -15.60 -23.04
N VAL A 455 8.76 -15.83 -22.00
CA VAL A 455 7.76 -14.87 -21.51
C VAL A 455 8.11 -14.46 -20.09
N THR A 456 8.11 -13.16 -19.79
CA THR A 456 8.30 -12.66 -18.42
C THR A 456 7.12 -13.08 -17.55
N VAL A 457 7.40 -13.85 -16.50
CA VAL A 457 6.41 -14.33 -15.52
C VAL A 457 6.51 -13.64 -14.17
N ALA A 458 7.64 -12.98 -13.88
CA ALA A 458 7.80 -12.06 -12.76
C ALA A 458 8.89 -11.02 -13.08
N GLN A 459 8.82 -9.85 -12.44
CA GLN A 459 9.80 -8.80 -12.61
C GLN A 459 9.87 -7.88 -11.38
N SER A 460 10.98 -7.19 -11.21
CA SER A 460 11.23 -6.12 -10.25
C SER A 460 12.00 -5.03 -10.99
N THR A 461 11.42 -3.84 -11.07
CA THR A 461 11.87 -2.75 -11.96
C THR A 461 11.76 -1.37 -11.30
N SER A 462 12.04 -1.30 -9.99
CA SER A 462 12.01 -0.04 -9.25
C SER A 462 13.13 0.88 -9.74
N PRO A 463 13.03 2.21 -9.58
CA PRO A 463 14.14 3.09 -9.91
C PRO A 463 15.29 2.88 -8.92
N GLY A 464 16.28 2.06 -9.27
CA GLY A 464 17.38 1.75 -8.35
C GLY A 464 18.34 0.66 -8.82
N ALA A 465 19.47 0.57 -8.14
CA ALA A 465 20.52 -0.39 -8.48
C ALA A 465 20.23 -1.82 -7.99
N ASN A 466 19.24 -1.97 -7.10
CA ASN A 466 18.98 -3.23 -6.40
C ASN A 466 17.52 -3.62 -6.61
N GLU A 467 17.30 -4.86 -7.05
CA GLU A 467 15.96 -5.40 -7.29
C GLU A 467 15.84 -6.79 -6.69
N SER A 468 14.63 -7.17 -6.28
CA SER A 468 14.37 -8.52 -5.81
C SER A 468 12.97 -9.00 -6.17
N LEU A 469 12.84 -10.27 -6.55
CA LEU A 469 11.57 -10.89 -6.89
C LEU A 469 11.42 -12.27 -6.27
N THR A 470 10.17 -12.66 -6.04
CA THR A 470 9.77 -14.02 -5.66
C THR A 470 8.55 -14.42 -6.48
N TYR A 471 8.58 -15.62 -7.06
CA TYR A 471 7.53 -16.16 -7.93
C TYR A 471 7.34 -17.64 -7.67
N ASN A 472 6.09 -18.09 -7.50
CA ASN A 472 5.79 -19.53 -7.41
C ASN A 472 5.40 -20.04 -8.81
N GLY A 473 6.27 -20.86 -9.40
CA GLY A 473 6.13 -21.37 -10.76
C GLY A 473 5.82 -22.87 -10.79
N ALA A 474 5.33 -23.35 -11.94
CA ALA A 474 5.20 -24.78 -12.21
C ALA A 474 6.55 -25.39 -12.63
N ALA A 475 6.62 -26.72 -12.79
CA ALA A 475 7.78 -27.35 -13.40
C ALA A 475 7.95 -26.84 -14.85
N GLY A 476 9.18 -26.57 -15.28
CA GLY A 476 9.45 -26.02 -16.61
C GLY A 476 10.84 -25.39 -16.76
N TYR A 477 11.06 -24.69 -17.87
CA TYR A 477 12.31 -23.98 -18.14
C TYR A 477 12.17 -22.50 -17.80
N TYR A 478 13.14 -21.99 -17.05
CA TYR A 478 13.14 -20.63 -16.54
C TYR A 478 14.50 -19.98 -16.74
N ARG A 479 14.53 -18.66 -16.93
CA ARG A 479 15.77 -17.87 -16.93
C ARG A 479 15.55 -16.55 -16.21
N PHE A 480 16.59 -16.07 -15.55
CA PHE A 480 16.63 -14.70 -15.05
C PHE A 480 17.25 -13.80 -16.11
N VAL A 481 16.75 -12.58 -16.24
CA VAL A 481 17.33 -11.55 -17.11
C VAL A 481 17.60 -10.32 -16.25
N VAL A 482 18.86 -9.90 -16.20
CA VAL A 482 19.30 -8.65 -15.59
C VAL A 482 19.40 -7.62 -16.69
N HIS A 483 18.82 -6.44 -16.52
CA HIS A 483 18.86 -5.34 -17.50
C HIS A 483 19.39 -4.08 -16.83
N ALA A 484 20.50 -3.53 -17.33
CA ALA A 484 20.99 -2.23 -16.88
C ALA A 484 20.17 -1.13 -17.57
N TYR A 485 18.98 -0.82 -17.06
CA TYR A 485 18.08 0.19 -17.63
C TYR A 485 18.77 1.56 -17.77
N ALA A 486 19.50 1.99 -16.73
CA ALA A 486 20.35 3.17 -16.75
C ALA A 486 21.62 2.97 -15.92
N GLY A 487 22.73 3.62 -16.33
CA GLY A 487 24.04 3.42 -15.70
C GLY A 487 24.73 2.14 -16.21
N SER A 488 26.02 1.97 -15.85
CA SER A 488 26.85 0.84 -16.30
C SER A 488 27.70 0.34 -15.14
N GLY A 489 28.04 -0.94 -15.14
CA GLY A 489 29.00 -1.49 -14.19
C GLY A 489 28.75 -2.95 -13.84
N ALA A 490 29.37 -3.39 -12.75
CA ALA A 490 29.29 -4.76 -12.29
C ALA A 490 27.98 -5.02 -11.54
N TYR A 491 27.34 -6.15 -11.82
CA TYR A 491 26.18 -6.63 -11.07
C TYR A 491 26.47 -7.98 -10.39
N SER A 492 25.73 -8.27 -9.33
CA SER A 492 25.66 -9.58 -8.69
C SER A 492 24.20 -10.00 -8.55
N LEU A 493 23.81 -11.10 -9.19
CA LEU A 493 22.50 -11.74 -9.09
C LEU A 493 22.59 -12.96 -8.17
N ALA A 494 21.89 -12.94 -7.05
CA ALA A 494 21.69 -14.12 -6.23
C ALA A 494 20.30 -14.74 -6.46
N THR A 495 20.20 -16.07 -6.47
CA THR A 495 18.98 -16.82 -6.80
C THR A 495 18.77 -18.01 -5.87
N THR A 496 17.50 -18.36 -5.66
CA THR A 496 17.06 -19.65 -5.09
C THR A 496 15.98 -20.18 -6.02
N THR A 497 16.16 -21.39 -6.55
CA THR A 497 15.23 -22.01 -7.49
C THR A 497 14.62 -23.27 -6.87
N PRO A 498 13.43 -23.70 -7.31
CA PRO A 498 12.78 -24.93 -6.83
C PRO A 498 13.61 -26.20 -7.05
#